data_AF-A0A924VPP6-F1
#
_entry.id   AF-A0A924VPP6-F1
#
_cell.length_a   1.000
_cell.length_b   1.000
_cell.length_c   1.000
_cell.angle_alpha   90.00
_cell.angle_beta   90.00
_cell.angle_gamma   90.00
#
_symmetry.space_group_name_H-M   'P 1'
#
loop_
_entity.id
_entity.type
_entity.pdbx_description
1 polymer ?
#
loop_
_entity_poly.entity_id
_entity_poly.type
_entity_poly.pdbx_seq_one_letter_code
_entity_poly.pdbx_strand_id
1 'polypeptide(L)'
;MTILPVSRIHSASIDLLAIRDNAAVLVRRAGSRIVVADVRADAYGHGLTAVIGAAVDGGACAPDIDSAASLGPDAKFVSAGSALYGLSPDLELKPAMRVSALVVGTKTIDAGESVSYGYTWTAISRTNLALVGIGYADGLDRIASNRGSLRLRGALRRIVGRVAMNALVLDIGQDSALIGDEAVVFGDPSTGEPAVWDWAKSLGRPSAEIVSVFGSHLPRVYR
;
A
#
# COMPACT_ATOMS: atom_id res chain seq x y z
N MET A 1 -2.84 33.89 1.00
CA MET A 1 -2.64 32.51 1.48
C MET A 1 -3.56 31.62 0.64
N THR A 2 -3.05 31.11 -0.48
CA THR A 2 -3.84 30.34 -1.43
C THR A 2 -3.87 28.90 -0.94
N ILE A 3 -5.00 28.47 -0.40
CA ILE A 3 -5.25 27.07 -0.08
C ILE A 3 -5.48 26.39 -1.43
N LEU A 4 -4.45 25.68 -1.94
CA LEU A 4 -4.66 24.77 -3.05
C LEU A 4 -5.68 23.72 -2.61
N PRO A 5 -6.73 23.43 -3.39
CA PRO A 5 -7.64 22.35 -3.08
C PRO A 5 -6.89 21.05 -3.40
N VAL A 6 -6.12 20.54 -2.45
CA VAL A 6 -5.64 19.17 -2.52
C VAL A 6 -6.88 18.31 -2.31
N SER A 7 -7.54 17.91 -3.40
CA SER A 7 -8.82 17.20 -3.33
C SER A 7 -8.71 15.85 -2.62
N ARG A 8 -7.49 15.33 -2.42
CA ARG A 8 -7.21 14.09 -1.65
C ARG A 8 -5.85 14.17 -0.95
N ILE A 9 -5.85 14.04 0.38
CA ILE A 9 -4.65 14.06 1.22
C ILE A 9 -3.93 12.70 1.20
N HIS A 10 -4.63 11.63 0.85
CA HIS A 10 -4.13 10.26 0.77
C HIS A 10 -4.82 9.49 -0.36
N SER A 11 -4.16 8.46 -0.90
CA SER A 11 -4.73 7.62 -1.96
C SER A 11 -4.05 6.26 -2.07
N ALA A 12 -4.75 5.32 -2.69
CA ALA A 12 -4.20 4.07 -3.20
C ALA A 12 -4.13 4.15 -4.74
N SER A 13 -2.92 4.25 -5.31
CA SER A 13 -2.72 4.17 -6.75
C SER A 13 -2.64 2.70 -7.18
N ILE A 14 -3.41 2.33 -8.20
CA ILE A 14 -3.49 0.98 -8.75
C ILE A 14 -2.93 1.01 -10.18
N ASP A 15 -1.88 0.24 -10.42
CA ASP A 15 -1.22 0.08 -11.72
C ASP A 15 -1.84 -1.09 -12.48
N LEU A 16 -2.69 -0.77 -13.47
CA LEU A 16 -3.37 -1.79 -14.26
C LEU A 16 -2.43 -2.49 -15.25
N LEU A 17 -1.35 -1.82 -15.68
CA LEU A 17 -0.30 -2.45 -16.49
C LEU A 17 0.46 -3.50 -15.68
N ALA A 18 0.76 -3.23 -14.40
CA ALA A 18 1.36 -4.22 -13.51
C ALA A 18 0.47 -5.47 -13.36
N ILE A 19 -0.84 -5.30 -13.19
CA ILE A 19 -1.79 -6.42 -13.13
C ILE A 19 -1.76 -7.25 -14.42
N ARG A 20 -1.82 -6.58 -15.58
CA ARG A 20 -1.76 -7.23 -16.89
C ARG A 20 -0.46 -8.00 -17.09
N ASP A 21 0.68 -7.36 -16.80
CA ASP A 21 2.00 -7.96 -16.95
C ASP A 21 2.17 -9.18 -16.02
N ASN A 22 1.71 -9.06 -14.77
CA ASN A 22 1.73 -10.17 -13.81
C ASN A 22 0.86 -11.33 -14.28
N ALA A 23 -0.36 -11.07 -14.76
CA ALA A 23 -1.21 -12.09 -15.35
C ALA A 23 -0.51 -12.82 -16.50
N ALA A 24 0.14 -12.09 -17.41
CA ALA A 24 0.88 -12.68 -18.52
C ALA A 24 2.06 -13.55 -18.06
N VAL A 25 2.78 -13.15 -17.01
CA VAL A 25 3.83 -13.98 -16.39
C VAL A 25 3.23 -15.26 -15.82
N LEU A 26 2.14 -15.16 -15.08
CA LEU A 26 1.47 -16.31 -14.44
C LEU A 26 0.92 -17.29 -15.48
N VAL A 27 0.31 -16.80 -16.56
CA VAL A 27 -0.17 -17.61 -17.68
C VAL A 27 0.98 -18.37 -18.34
N ARG A 28 2.10 -17.71 -18.63
CA ARG A 28 3.29 -18.39 -19.19
C ARG A 28 3.81 -19.50 -18.26
N ARG A 29 3.83 -19.27 -16.94
CA ARG A 29 4.28 -20.26 -15.94
C ARG A 29 3.25 -21.39 -15.73
N ALA A 30 1.97 -21.13 -15.97
CA ALA A 30 0.91 -22.11 -15.82
C ALA A 30 0.95 -23.20 -16.92
N GLY A 31 1.58 -22.91 -18.07
CA GLY A 31 1.66 -23.85 -19.19
C GLY A 31 0.27 -24.06 -19.80
N SER A 32 -0.20 -25.32 -19.87
CA SER A 32 -1.53 -25.62 -20.42
C SER A 32 -2.70 -25.40 -19.44
N ARG A 33 -2.43 -24.92 -18.22
CA ARG A 33 -3.46 -24.69 -17.19
C ARG A 33 -4.07 -23.31 -17.36
N ILE A 34 -5.37 -23.21 -17.14
CA ILE A 34 -6.11 -21.94 -17.16
C ILE A 34 -5.77 -21.16 -15.89
N VAL A 35 -5.35 -19.91 -16.04
CA VAL A 35 -5.13 -19.00 -14.90
C VAL A 35 -6.41 -18.23 -14.64
N VAL A 36 -6.92 -18.36 -13.42
CA VAL A 36 -8.13 -17.69 -12.97
C VAL A 36 -7.74 -16.45 -12.17
N ALA A 37 -8.27 -15.30 -12.56
CA ALA A 37 -8.11 -14.07 -11.80
C ALA A 37 -8.89 -14.17 -10.48
N ASP A 38 -8.18 -14.16 -9.35
CA ASP A 38 -8.80 -14.14 -8.03
C ASP A 38 -9.15 -12.69 -7.66
N VAL A 39 -10.41 -12.34 -7.87
CA VAL A 39 -10.93 -10.98 -7.65
C VAL A 39 -11.82 -10.86 -6.42
N ARG A 40 -11.71 -11.82 -5.49
CA ARG A 40 -12.42 -11.79 -4.21
C ARG A 40 -12.08 -10.51 -3.43
N ALA A 41 -13.01 -10.10 -2.57
CA ALA A 41 -12.87 -8.91 -1.73
C ALA A 41 -12.49 -7.64 -2.53
N ASP A 42 -13.25 -7.36 -3.59
CA ASP A 42 -13.01 -6.23 -4.51
C ASP A 42 -11.58 -6.25 -5.10
N ALA A 43 -11.15 -7.44 -5.57
CA ALA A 43 -9.79 -7.68 -6.05
C ALA A 43 -8.71 -7.33 -5.02
N TYR A 44 -8.84 -7.83 -3.79
CA TYR A 44 -7.96 -7.49 -2.66
C TYR A 44 -7.82 -5.96 -2.47
N GLY A 45 -8.93 -5.23 -2.62
CA GLY A 45 -8.98 -3.77 -2.56
C GLY A 45 -8.41 -3.03 -3.78
N HIS A 46 -8.02 -3.71 -4.85
CA HIS A 46 -7.51 -3.07 -6.07
C HIS A 46 -8.64 -2.60 -7.00
N GLY A 47 -9.88 -3.04 -6.78
CA GLY A 47 -11.04 -2.68 -7.59
C GLY A 47 -11.35 -3.69 -8.68
N LEU A 48 -12.35 -4.52 -8.41
CA LEU A 48 -12.83 -5.59 -9.29
C LEU A 48 -13.03 -5.10 -10.73
N THR A 49 -13.83 -4.05 -10.91
CA THR A 49 -14.22 -3.58 -12.25
C THR A 49 -13.02 -3.13 -13.09
N ALA A 50 -12.01 -2.53 -12.47
CA ALA A 50 -10.81 -2.07 -13.17
C ALA A 50 -9.82 -3.23 -13.41
N VAL A 51 -9.63 -4.08 -12.40
CA VAL A 51 -8.69 -5.22 -12.43
C VAL A 51 -9.10 -6.28 -13.44
N ILE A 52 -10.41 -6.56 -13.59
CA ILE A 52 -10.88 -7.68 -14.42
C ILE A 52 -10.43 -7.54 -15.88
N GLY A 53 -10.50 -6.33 -16.45
CA GLY A 53 -10.07 -6.07 -17.81
C GLY A 53 -8.57 -6.26 -17.98
N ALA A 54 -7.77 -5.69 -17.07
CA ALA A 54 -6.32 -5.82 -17.09
C ALA A 54 -5.86 -7.28 -16.97
N ALA A 55 -6.51 -8.07 -16.10
CA ALA A 55 -6.19 -9.48 -15.94
C ALA A 55 -6.51 -10.28 -17.22
N VAL A 56 -7.66 -10.01 -17.85
CA VAL A 56 -8.05 -10.63 -19.12
C VAL A 56 -7.10 -10.25 -20.26
N ASP A 57 -6.69 -8.99 -20.35
CA ASP A 57 -5.68 -8.53 -21.32
C ASP A 57 -4.30 -9.18 -21.11
N GLY A 58 -4.04 -9.67 -19.91
CA GLY A 58 -2.86 -10.47 -19.56
C GLY A 58 -3.04 -11.97 -19.82
N GLY A 59 -4.20 -12.40 -20.28
CA GLY A 59 -4.52 -13.79 -20.62
C GLY A 59 -5.14 -14.61 -19.48
N ALA A 60 -5.49 -14.00 -18.35
CA ALA A 60 -6.26 -14.69 -17.31
C ALA A 60 -7.76 -14.74 -17.64
N CYS A 61 -8.49 -15.70 -17.09
CA CYS A 61 -9.95 -15.77 -17.21
C CYS A 61 -10.67 -15.13 -16.00
N ALA A 62 -11.89 -14.62 -16.22
CA ALA A 62 -12.73 -13.89 -15.25
C ALA A 62 -13.92 -14.75 -14.72
N PRO A 63 -14.34 -14.64 -13.44
CA PRO A 63 -13.53 -14.57 -12.22
C PRO A 63 -13.78 -15.69 -11.20
N ASP A 64 -12.78 -15.92 -10.36
CA ASP A 64 -12.74 -16.86 -9.21
C ASP A 64 -12.87 -18.36 -9.48
N ILE A 65 -12.29 -19.13 -8.57
CA ILE A 65 -12.15 -20.59 -8.69
C ILE A 65 -13.51 -21.29 -8.67
N ASP A 66 -14.50 -20.70 -7.99
CA ASP A 66 -15.85 -21.27 -7.87
C ASP A 66 -16.59 -21.14 -9.20
N SER A 67 -16.42 -20.01 -9.89
CA SER A 67 -16.94 -19.84 -11.26
C SER A 67 -16.13 -20.65 -12.28
N ALA A 68 -14.82 -20.83 -12.07
CA ALA A 68 -13.98 -21.65 -12.95
C ALA A 68 -14.34 -23.14 -12.91
N ALA A 69 -14.92 -23.64 -11.82
CA ALA A 69 -15.42 -25.01 -11.72
C ALA A 69 -16.51 -25.33 -12.77
N SER A 70 -17.17 -24.31 -13.34
CA SER A 70 -18.16 -24.47 -14.41
C SER A 70 -17.56 -24.78 -15.79
N LEU A 71 -16.23 -24.69 -15.96
CA LEU A 71 -15.53 -24.93 -17.24
C LEU A 71 -15.44 -26.41 -17.66
N GLY A 72 -15.96 -27.32 -16.83
CA GLY A 72 -16.00 -28.76 -17.10
C GLY A 72 -14.94 -29.55 -16.33
N PRO A 73 -15.14 -30.87 -16.19
CA PRO A 73 -14.36 -31.72 -15.28
C PRO A 73 -12.89 -31.92 -15.70
N ASP A 74 -12.57 -31.78 -16.99
CA ASP A 74 -11.21 -31.98 -17.52
C ASP A 74 -10.37 -30.70 -17.55
N ALA A 75 -10.98 -29.54 -17.26
CA ALA A 75 -10.28 -28.27 -17.24
C ALA A 75 -9.32 -28.20 -16.04
N LYS A 76 -8.02 -28.05 -16.32
CA LYS A 76 -7.02 -27.81 -15.28
C LYS A 76 -6.85 -26.31 -15.07
N PHE A 77 -7.25 -25.81 -13.92
CA PHE A 77 -7.13 -24.40 -13.57
C PHE A 77 -6.24 -24.19 -12.34
N VAL A 78 -5.69 -22.98 -12.23
CA VAL A 78 -4.97 -22.49 -11.05
C VAL A 78 -5.43 -21.08 -10.74
N SER A 79 -5.67 -20.80 -9.46
CA SER A 79 -5.94 -19.45 -8.99
C SER A 79 -4.65 -18.63 -8.98
N ALA A 80 -4.67 -17.44 -9.58
CA ALA A 80 -3.57 -16.49 -9.48
C ALA A 80 -3.41 -15.92 -8.06
N GLY A 81 -4.49 -15.91 -7.26
CA GLY A 81 -4.48 -15.42 -5.88
C GLY A 81 -3.84 -14.03 -5.73
N SER A 82 -3.09 -13.87 -4.64
CA SER A 82 -2.34 -12.64 -4.34
C SER A 82 -1.18 -12.36 -5.32
N ALA A 83 -0.72 -13.37 -6.07
CA ALA A 83 0.38 -13.21 -7.02
C ALA A 83 0.00 -12.28 -8.17
N LEU A 84 -1.26 -12.28 -8.61
CA LEU A 84 -1.77 -11.35 -9.63
C LEU A 84 -1.45 -9.89 -9.31
N TYR A 85 -1.46 -9.54 -8.03
CA TYR A 85 -1.26 -8.20 -7.50
C TYR A 85 0.20 -7.89 -7.13
N GLY A 86 1.13 -8.80 -7.46
CA GLY A 86 2.55 -8.65 -7.16
C GLY A 86 2.92 -8.82 -5.69
N LEU A 87 2.12 -9.58 -4.94
CA LEU A 87 2.33 -9.79 -3.50
C LEU A 87 3.15 -11.06 -3.19
N SER A 88 3.75 -11.65 -4.21
CA SER A 88 4.60 -12.86 -4.15
C SER A 88 6.03 -12.47 -4.53
N PRO A 89 6.88 -12.07 -3.56
CA PRO A 89 8.22 -11.54 -3.84
C PRO A 89 9.17 -12.56 -4.47
N ASP A 90 8.86 -13.85 -4.34
CA ASP A 90 9.58 -14.98 -4.94
C ASP A 90 9.34 -15.15 -6.44
N LEU A 91 8.33 -14.49 -7.01
CA LEU A 91 7.91 -14.70 -8.39
C LEU A 91 8.35 -13.60 -9.37
N GLU A 92 9.14 -12.61 -8.93
CA GLU A 92 9.56 -11.45 -9.75
C GLU A 92 8.36 -10.72 -10.40
N LEU A 93 7.28 -10.55 -9.64
CA LEU A 93 6.06 -9.85 -10.07
C LEU A 93 6.08 -8.40 -9.59
N LYS A 94 5.38 -7.52 -10.32
CA LYS A 94 5.33 -6.07 -10.03
C LYS A 94 4.20 -5.77 -9.03
N PRO A 95 4.48 -5.17 -7.86
CA PRO A 95 3.43 -4.73 -6.94
C PRO A 95 2.48 -3.74 -7.63
N ALA A 96 1.19 -4.03 -7.61
CA ALA A 96 0.20 -3.22 -8.35
C ALA A 96 -0.40 -2.07 -7.54
N MET A 97 -0.29 -2.09 -6.21
CA MET A 97 -0.81 -1.03 -5.34
C MET A 97 0.32 -0.22 -4.71
N ARG A 98 0.16 1.10 -4.76
CA ARG A 98 0.99 2.07 -4.05
C ARG A 98 0.11 2.92 -3.14
N VAL A 99 0.49 3.06 -1.88
CA VAL A 99 -0.23 3.90 -0.91
C VAL A 99 0.64 5.08 -0.50
N SER A 100 0.10 6.29 -0.64
CA SER A 100 0.77 7.51 -0.24
C SER A 100 -0.19 8.52 0.38
N ALA A 101 0.39 9.45 1.13
CA ALA A 101 -0.30 10.56 1.77
C ALA A 101 0.60 11.81 1.80
N LEU A 102 0.00 12.96 2.04
CA LEU A 102 0.73 14.23 2.07
C LEU A 102 1.10 14.64 3.49
N VAL A 103 2.24 15.31 3.60
CA VAL A 103 2.59 16.12 4.77
C VAL A 103 1.60 17.27 4.87
N VAL A 104 0.90 17.36 6.00
CA VAL A 104 -0.12 18.39 6.30
C VAL A 104 0.36 19.41 7.34
N GLY A 105 1.52 19.17 7.93
CA GLY A 105 2.14 20.11 8.87
C GLY A 105 3.55 19.69 9.23
N THR A 106 4.35 20.65 9.68
CA THR A 106 5.71 20.42 10.15
C THR A 106 5.95 21.17 11.44
N LYS A 107 6.74 20.60 12.35
CA LYS A 107 7.09 21.24 13.61
C LYS A 107 8.50 20.84 14.04
N THR A 108 9.29 21.79 14.51
CA THR A 108 10.53 21.50 15.25
C THR A 108 10.21 21.41 16.73
N ILE A 109 10.77 20.41 17.41
CA ILE A 109 10.67 20.24 18.86
C ILE A 109 12.06 20.09 19.48
N ASP A 110 12.21 20.51 20.73
CA ASP A 110 13.42 20.37 21.52
C ASP A 110 13.47 19.02 22.25
N ALA A 111 14.65 18.69 22.78
CA ALA A 111 14.84 17.49 23.60
C ALA A 111 13.92 17.51 24.83
N GLY A 112 13.28 16.39 25.13
CA GLY A 112 12.34 16.26 26.25
C GLY A 112 10.87 16.56 25.89
N GLU A 113 10.58 17.12 24.72
CA GLU A 113 9.20 17.26 24.24
C GLU A 113 8.64 15.92 23.70
N SER A 114 7.36 15.67 23.95
CA SER A 114 6.65 14.46 23.52
C SER A 114 5.59 14.77 22.47
N VAL A 115 5.21 13.77 21.66
CA VAL A 115 4.20 13.92 20.61
C VAL A 115 3.13 12.86 20.62
N SER A 116 2.00 13.19 19.99
CA SER A 116 0.81 12.36 19.87
C SER A 116 0.20 11.97 21.23
N TYR A 117 -0.87 11.19 21.19
CA TYR A 117 -1.66 10.84 22.35
C TYR A 117 -0.91 9.95 23.34
N GLY A 118 -1.06 10.26 24.63
CA GLY A 118 -0.46 9.51 25.72
C GLY A 118 1.06 9.63 25.79
N TYR A 119 1.68 10.50 25.00
CA TYR A 119 3.10 10.86 25.07
C TYR A 119 4.04 9.64 25.11
N THR A 120 3.70 8.62 24.30
CA THR A 120 4.42 7.33 24.26
C THR A 120 5.81 7.40 23.62
N TRP A 121 6.19 8.57 23.13
CA TRP A 121 7.51 8.86 22.57
C TRP A 121 7.91 10.28 22.96
N THR A 122 9.19 10.46 23.30
CA THR A 122 9.80 11.71 23.70
C THR A 122 11.09 11.91 22.93
N ALA A 123 11.31 13.12 22.43
CA ALA A 123 12.51 13.44 21.67
C ALA A 123 13.76 13.39 22.56
N ILE A 124 14.77 12.63 22.12
CA ILE A 124 16.07 12.54 22.81
C ILE A 124 17.00 13.71 22.46
N SER A 125 16.72 14.41 21.37
CA SER A 125 17.47 15.57 20.87
C SER A 125 16.51 16.45 20.09
N ARG A 126 16.87 17.73 19.87
CA ARG A 126 16.09 18.63 19.02
C ARG A 126 15.90 18.00 17.63
N THR A 127 14.66 17.89 17.17
CA THR A 127 14.33 17.22 15.91
C THR A 127 13.17 17.90 15.18
N ASN A 128 13.12 17.72 13.87
CA ASN A 128 12.03 18.12 13.02
C ASN A 128 11.05 16.96 12.85
N LEU A 129 9.77 17.30 12.82
CA LEU A 129 8.67 16.37 12.69
C LEU A 129 7.80 16.73 11.48
N ALA A 130 7.32 15.70 10.78
CA ALA A 130 6.34 15.83 9.72
C ALA A 130 5.03 15.14 10.14
N LEU A 131 3.93 15.90 10.15
CA LEU A 131 2.57 15.39 10.33
C LEU A 131 2.04 14.95 8.97
N VAL A 132 1.71 13.67 8.82
CA VAL A 132 1.20 13.09 7.57
C VAL A 132 -0.28 12.79 7.74
N GLY A 133 -1.09 13.18 6.76
CA GLY A 133 -2.55 13.05 6.80
C GLY A 133 -3.07 11.65 6.48
N ILE A 134 -2.54 10.63 7.15
CA ILE A 134 -3.04 9.25 7.10
C ILE A 134 -3.00 8.64 8.49
N GLY A 135 -4.06 7.95 8.88
CA GLY A 135 -4.22 7.34 10.18
C GLY A 135 -4.99 6.03 10.15
N TYR A 136 -5.44 5.58 11.32
CA TYR A 136 -6.10 4.28 11.43
C TYR A 136 -7.49 4.23 10.80
N ALA A 137 -8.17 5.36 10.64
CA ALA A 137 -9.44 5.41 9.91
C ALA A 137 -9.25 5.16 8.40
N ASP A 138 -8.00 5.30 7.92
CA ASP A 138 -7.63 5.13 6.53
C ASP A 138 -7.02 3.73 6.26
N GLY A 139 -7.06 2.85 7.25
CA GLY A 139 -6.54 1.47 7.15
C GLY A 139 -5.17 1.24 7.79
N LEU A 140 -4.50 2.27 8.31
CA LEU A 140 -3.18 2.14 8.92
C LEU A 140 -3.28 1.59 10.35
N ASP A 141 -2.79 0.37 10.58
CA ASP A 141 -2.90 -0.28 11.87
C ASP A 141 -2.23 0.51 13.01
N ARG A 142 -2.90 0.62 14.17
CA ARG A 142 -2.31 1.25 15.37
C ARG A 142 -1.08 0.51 15.87
N ILE A 143 -0.91 -0.77 15.54
CA ILE A 143 0.30 -1.55 15.80
C ILE A 143 1.55 -0.89 15.16
N ALA A 144 1.38 -0.08 14.11
CA ALA A 144 2.48 0.68 13.50
C ALA A 144 3.01 1.84 14.37
N SER A 145 2.32 2.21 15.46
CA SER A 145 2.77 3.26 16.39
C SER A 145 4.17 2.96 16.93
N ASN A 146 5.09 3.93 16.85
CA ASN A 146 6.49 3.78 17.24
C ASN A 146 7.23 2.62 16.54
N ARG A 147 6.72 2.05 15.45
CA ARG A 147 7.25 0.83 14.80
C ARG A 147 7.35 0.94 13.29
N GLY A 148 6.27 1.39 12.64
CA GLY A 148 6.20 1.55 11.20
C GLY A 148 7.07 2.70 10.70
N SER A 149 7.31 2.73 9.40
CA SER A 149 8.06 3.79 8.73
C SER A 149 7.47 4.07 7.36
N LEU A 150 7.60 5.31 6.91
CA LEU A 150 7.17 5.79 5.59
C LEU A 150 8.38 6.39 4.86
N ARG A 151 8.41 6.31 3.54
CA ARG A 151 9.42 7.02 2.74
C ARG A 151 8.98 8.46 2.52
N LEU A 152 9.80 9.42 2.93
CA LEU A 152 9.56 10.85 2.75
C LEU A 152 10.86 11.52 2.28
N ARG A 153 10.79 12.23 1.15
CA ARG A 153 11.93 12.89 0.48
C ARG A 153 13.14 11.95 0.29
N GLY A 154 12.87 10.73 -0.18
CA GLY A 154 13.91 9.75 -0.51
C GLY A 154 14.49 8.96 0.67
N ALA A 155 14.07 9.23 1.91
CA ALA A 155 14.55 8.52 3.09
C ALA A 155 13.41 7.87 3.87
N LEU A 156 13.70 6.74 4.52
CA LEU A 156 12.76 6.03 5.38
C LEU A 156 12.70 6.72 6.75
N ARG A 157 11.51 7.19 7.14
CA ARG A 157 11.26 7.96 8.36
C ARG A 157 10.35 7.17 9.29
N ARG A 158 10.73 7.11 10.57
CA ARG A 158 10.00 6.33 11.57
C ARG A 158 8.77 7.07 12.06
N ILE A 159 7.67 6.34 12.26
CA ILE A 159 6.50 6.83 12.97
C ILE A 159 6.87 7.02 14.45
N VAL A 160 6.65 8.22 14.99
CA VAL A 160 6.86 8.54 16.40
C VAL A 160 5.55 8.93 17.09
N GLY A 161 5.35 8.38 18.28
CA GLY A 161 4.08 8.42 18.99
C GLY A 161 3.02 7.48 18.39
N ARG A 162 1.77 7.69 18.82
CA ARG A 162 0.63 6.90 18.35
C ARG A 162 0.16 7.34 16.98
N VAL A 163 -0.24 6.37 16.16
CA VAL A 163 -1.07 6.59 14.97
C VAL A 163 -2.45 7.10 15.45
N ALA A 164 -2.81 8.31 15.03
CA ALA A 164 -4.10 8.94 15.32
C ALA A 164 -5.15 8.57 14.24
N MET A 165 -6.36 9.11 14.37
CA MET A 165 -7.48 8.75 13.49
C MET A 165 -7.20 9.01 12.01
N ASN A 166 -6.70 10.21 11.70
CA ASN A 166 -6.45 10.65 10.32
C ASN A 166 -5.02 11.18 10.14
N ALA A 167 -4.13 10.89 11.09
CA ALA A 167 -2.78 11.40 11.04
C ALA A 167 -1.78 10.52 11.79
N LEU A 168 -0.52 10.64 11.38
CA LEU A 168 0.64 10.12 12.08
C LEU A 168 1.77 11.15 12.03
N VAL A 169 2.77 10.99 12.91
CA VAL A 169 3.94 11.86 12.95
C VAL A 169 5.18 11.05 12.57
N LEU A 170 5.98 11.60 11.67
CA LEU A 170 7.30 11.09 11.31
C LEU A 170 8.38 11.94 11.94
N ASP A 171 9.39 11.30 12.53
CA ASP A 171 10.64 11.95 12.90
C ASP A 171 11.55 12.03 11.67
N ILE A 172 11.91 13.26 11.28
CA ILE A 172 12.74 13.54 10.11
C ILE A 172 14.13 14.07 10.50
N GLY A 173 14.49 14.06 11.78
CA GLY A 173 15.83 14.47 12.23
C GLY A 173 16.08 15.95 11.97
N GLN A 174 17.24 16.28 11.40
CA GLN A 174 17.57 17.65 11.00
C GLN A 174 17.09 18.01 9.58
N ASP A 175 16.46 17.06 8.88
CA ASP A 175 15.94 17.33 7.54
C ASP A 175 14.69 18.21 7.60
N SER A 176 14.33 18.79 6.45
CA SER A 176 13.11 19.58 6.29
C SER A 176 12.10 18.86 5.40
N ALA A 177 10.83 19.10 5.66
CA ALA A 177 9.72 18.73 4.79
C ALA A 177 8.85 19.96 4.56
N LEU A 178 8.11 19.97 3.47
CA LEU A 178 7.12 21.00 3.15
C LEU A 178 5.72 20.40 3.24
N ILE A 179 4.75 21.24 3.59
CA ILE A 179 3.33 20.88 3.42
C ILE A 179 3.10 20.55 1.94
N GLY A 180 2.50 19.40 1.68
CA GLY A 180 2.31 18.85 0.34
C GLY A 180 3.40 17.88 -0.12
N ASP A 181 4.52 17.73 0.61
CA ASP A 181 5.47 16.66 0.32
C ASP A 181 4.80 15.29 0.45
N GLU A 182 5.11 14.38 -0.47
CA GLU A 182 4.54 13.04 -0.46
C GLU A 182 5.31 12.10 0.49
N ALA A 183 4.57 11.43 1.36
CA ALA A 183 5.03 10.32 2.19
C ALA A 183 4.42 9.02 1.66
N VAL A 184 5.27 8.06 1.30
CA VAL A 184 4.88 6.76 0.74
C VAL A 184 4.86 5.71 1.85
N VAL A 185 3.72 5.03 2.03
CA VAL A 185 3.57 3.93 2.99
C VAL A 185 4.19 2.66 2.44
N PHE A 186 3.80 2.29 1.22
CA PHE A 186 4.42 1.23 0.44
C PHE A 186 4.14 1.43 -1.05
N GLY A 187 4.93 0.76 -1.89
CA GLY A 187 4.79 0.78 -3.35
C GLY A 187 5.75 -0.21 -4.00
N ASP A 188 6.41 0.21 -5.08
CA ASP A 188 7.31 -0.64 -5.85
C ASP A 188 8.77 -0.52 -5.37
N PRO A 189 9.37 -1.58 -4.80
CA PRO A 189 10.75 -1.55 -4.30
C PRO A 189 11.79 -1.27 -5.37
N SER A 190 11.52 -1.58 -6.65
CA SER A 190 12.43 -1.26 -7.75
C SER A 190 12.62 0.26 -7.95
N THR A 191 11.69 1.05 -7.42
CA THR A 191 11.74 2.52 -7.43
C THR A 191 12.30 3.12 -6.13
N GLY A 192 12.78 2.27 -5.22
CA GLY A 192 13.22 2.66 -3.88
C GLY A 192 12.09 2.92 -2.89
N GLU A 193 10.86 2.48 -3.19
CA GLU A 193 9.72 2.56 -2.27
C GLU A 193 9.71 1.39 -1.27
N PRO A 194 9.12 1.58 -0.07
CA PRO A 194 8.98 0.48 0.87
C PRO A 194 8.09 -0.61 0.27
N ALA A 195 8.47 -1.87 0.43
CA ALA A 195 7.62 -2.97 0.00
C ALA A 195 6.46 -3.20 0.98
N VAL A 196 5.31 -3.62 0.48
CA VAL A 196 4.19 -4.00 1.36
C VAL A 196 4.53 -5.20 2.25
N TRP A 197 5.37 -6.13 1.80
CA TRP A 197 5.79 -7.29 2.61
C TRP A 197 6.77 -6.94 3.73
N ASP A 198 7.55 -5.87 3.60
CA ASP A 198 8.36 -5.37 4.72
C ASP A 198 7.46 -4.82 5.82
N TRP A 199 6.41 -4.11 5.41
CA TRP A 199 5.34 -3.64 6.29
C TRP A 199 4.61 -4.81 6.95
N ALA A 200 4.19 -5.79 6.16
CA ALA A 200 3.57 -7.06 6.58
C ALA A 200 4.38 -7.78 7.65
N LYS A 201 5.68 -7.96 7.41
CA LYS A 201 6.61 -8.58 8.36
C LYS A 201 6.73 -7.77 9.65
N SER A 202 6.81 -6.44 9.56
CA SER A 202 6.97 -5.57 10.74
C SER A 202 5.75 -5.56 11.68
N LEU A 203 4.55 -5.80 11.11
CA LEU A 203 3.27 -5.78 11.81
C LEU A 203 2.71 -7.18 12.11
N GLY A 204 3.29 -8.24 11.55
CA GLY A 204 2.81 -9.61 11.73
C GLY A 204 1.49 -9.89 11.02
N ARG A 205 1.24 -9.27 9.86
CA ARG A 205 0.02 -9.44 9.05
C ARG A 205 0.37 -9.83 7.61
N PRO A 206 -0.46 -10.58 6.88
CA PRO A 206 -0.23 -10.89 5.47
C PRO A 206 -0.33 -9.65 4.56
N SER A 207 0.50 -9.57 3.51
CA SER A 207 0.47 -8.46 2.52
C SER A 207 -0.91 -8.27 1.89
N ALA A 208 -1.60 -9.38 1.57
CA ALA A 208 -2.94 -9.37 0.98
C ALA A 208 -3.99 -8.71 1.89
N GLU A 209 -3.85 -8.88 3.21
CA GLU A 209 -4.72 -8.25 4.20
C GLU A 209 -4.48 -6.74 4.26
N ILE A 210 -3.21 -6.32 4.24
CA ILE A 210 -2.81 -4.91 4.25
C ILE A 210 -3.36 -4.16 3.05
N VAL A 211 -3.15 -4.66 1.83
CA VAL A 211 -3.64 -3.99 0.61
C VAL A 211 -5.17 -3.96 0.56
N SER A 212 -5.85 -5.02 1.02
CA SER A 212 -7.31 -5.07 1.04
C SER A 212 -7.90 -4.02 1.98
N VAL A 213 -7.27 -3.82 3.14
CA VAL A 213 -7.68 -2.79 4.10
C VAL A 213 -7.45 -1.39 3.52
N PHE A 214 -6.27 -1.10 2.97
CA PHE A 214 -6.02 0.23 2.38
C PHE A 214 -6.93 0.51 1.17
N GLY A 215 -7.10 -0.46 0.26
CA GLY A 215 -7.92 -0.28 -0.95
C GLY A 215 -9.42 -0.08 -0.69
N SER A 216 -9.92 -0.54 0.47
CA SER A 216 -11.31 -0.33 0.90
C SER A 216 -11.55 1.01 1.60
N HIS A 217 -10.51 1.60 2.22
CA HIS A 217 -10.65 2.86 2.97
C HIS A 217 -10.15 4.07 2.18
N LEU A 218 -9.19 3.89 1.28
CA LEU A 218 -8.60 4.97 0.52
C LEU A 218 -9.28 5.17 -0.84
N PRO A 219 -9.34 6.42 -1.32
CA PRO A 219 -9.64 6.68 -2.70
C PRO A 219 -8.64 5.98 -3.64
N ARG A 220 -9.18 5.27 -4.62
CA ARG A 220 -8.39 4.61 -5.65
C ARG A 220 -8.11 5.55 -6.82
N VAL A 221 -6.87 5.53 -7.31
CA VAL A 221 -6.43 6.22 -8.52
C VAL A 221 -5.83 5.19 -9.46
N TYR A 222 -6.49 4.95 -10.58
CA TYR A 222 -6.03 3.98 -11.57
C TYR A 222 -5.06 4.64 -12.55
N ARG A 223 -3.98 3.94 -12.88
CA ARG A 223 -2.97 4.35 -13.86
C ARG A 223 -2.55 3.19 -14.76
#